data_AF-A0A941F2X1-F1
#
_entry.id   AF-A0A941F2X1-F1
#
_cell.length_a   1.000
_cell.length_b   1.000
_cell.length_c   1.000
_cell.angle_alpha   90.00
_cell.angle_beta   90.00
_cell.angle_gamma   90.00
#
_symmetry.space_group_name_H-M   'P 1'
#
loop_
_entity.id
_entity.type
_entity.pdbx_description
1 polymer ?
#
loop_
_entity_poly.entity_id
_entity_poly.type
_entity_poly.pdbx_seq_one_letter_code
_entity_poly.pdbx_strand_id
1 'polypeptide(L)'
;MITEDLIQEALKLPRRGRVALQKHFNLTQSQARKLAIILTDREQQTLKTSHQATTSSIIDKREVSKIISNQSLLHQQKVDIISQKYQISKKEVQGWMSEMGVEVKNKQFAKAKHRHLFKTNRYIVTSAQNDTTTNIEFLDNIKALAKHVKAEIIVIPTRYKNPTAVEAKMHYDWDQRLDNYLYAQKIELHKNLVVAGDLKIQATTAIPTSRIELIGGGKSVIVGAPRIELRSLPVFPQMQNVYLHSTGTVSDINMSDTVAGGVAAAHHSYGFVFVDIENEDIVYTHNVSAEKDGSFTLFNLHVSNSEISQVDIPWLFMGDSHLAQIDKEITRQHRQIIKQFRIKHVALNDIFDSSSANVHHKDVVDRFRNYIEGKSNIKEELKAMIDELTWFSLNVKETYVIRSNHDDMLDRTIRKTDFSSVSENALIMAELLHTLLKGQEDENFKGLIPSIINKRFENVIGLGINDILEYKGVYMQHGHVGANGSKGSITSYSKLPFKTLIAHSHTPSIKGGSYQVGLACKMEHGYNEGLTSWAFCSALISAQGKRQLILFNKHSKKFTTLFN
;
A
#
# COMPACT_ATOMS: atom_id res chain seq x y z
N MET A 1 -56.33 13.79 -32.93
CA MET A 1 -55.40 12.64 -32.84
C MET A 1 -54.47 12.69 -34.05
N ILE A 2 -53.24 12.18 -33.96
CA ILE A 2 -52.35 12.12 -35.13
C ILE A 2 -52.81 10.96 -35.99
N THR A 3 -53.25 11.24 -37.20
CA THR A 3 -53.72 10.22 -38.16
C THR A 3 -52.56 9.73 -39.03
N GLU A 4 -52.73 8.55 -39.62
CA GLU A 4 -51.74 7.95 -40.50
C GLU A 4 -51.47 8.81 -41.75
N ASP A 5 -52.52 9.43 -42.31
CA ASP A 5 -52.39 10.35 -43.45
C ASP A 5 -51.53 11.58 -43.10
N LEU A 6 -51.70 12.14 -41.90
CA LEU A 6 -50.91 13.26 -41.42
C LEU A 6 -49.43 12.87 -41.23
N ILE A 7 -49.15 11.62 -40.84
CA ILE A 7 -47.78 11.09 -40.74
C ILE A 7 -47.16 10.98 -42.13
N GLN A 8 -47.88 10.43 -43.11
CA GLN A 8 -47.39 10.27 -44.48
C GLN A 8 -47.15 11.61 -45.18
N GLU A 9 -47.98 12.61 -44.91
CA GLU A 9 -47.81 13.96 -45.44
C GLU A 9 -46.62 14.67 -44.78
N ALA A 10 -46.44 14.51 -43.47
CA ALA A 10 -45.30 15.07 -42.75
C ALA A 10 -43.96 14.43 -43.15
N LEU A 11 -43.95 13.14 -43.55
CA LEU A 11 -42.79 12.44 -44.12
C LEU A 11 -42.36 12.98 -45.50
N LYS A 12 -43.13 13.87 -46.14
CA LYS A 12 -42.73 14.53 -47.40
C LYS A 12 -42.07 15.88 -47.17
N LEU A 13 -42.09 16.41 -45.95
CA LEU A 13 -41.52 17.72 -45.65
C LEU A 13 -39.99 17.69 -45.55
N PRO A 14 -39.30 18.73 -46.05
CA PRO A 14 -37.84 18.85 -45.95
C PRO A 14 -37.36 19.23 -44.53
N ARG A 15 -38.23 19.82 -43.69
CA ARG A 15 -37.93 20.13 -42.28
C ARG A 15 -39.05 19.61 -41.37
N ARG A 16 -38.69 18.70 -40.46
CA ARG A 16 -39.63 17.96 -39.58
C ARG A 16 -39.46 18.30 -38.09
N GLY A 17 -38.80 19.41 -37.79
CA GLY A 17 -38.66 19.91 -36.43
C GLY A 17 -40.02 20.36 -35.87
N ARG A 18 -40.19 20.26 -34.55
CA ARG A 18 -41.47 20.55 -33.85
C ARG A 18 -42.10 21.89 -34.27
N VAL A 19 -41.29 22.94 -34.37
CA VAL A 19 -41.74 24.29 -34.77
C VAL A 19 -42.23 24.33 -36.22
N ALA A 20 -41.59 23.58 -37.12
CA ALA A 20 -41.98 23.50 -38.52
C ALA A 20 -43.29 22.72 -38.69
N LEU A 21 -43.43 21.58 -38.01
CA LEU A 21 -44.67 20.77 -38.03
C LEU A 21 -45.85 21.51 -37.39
N GLN A 22 -45.60 22.27 -36.33
CA GLN A 22 -46.61 23.09 -35.68
C GLN A 22 -47.17 24.15 -36.64
N LYS A 23 -46.28 24.85 -37.36
CA LYS A 23 -46.65 25.90 -38.30
C LYS A 23 -47.29 25.35 -39.58
N HIS A 24 -46.82 24.20 -40.07
CA HIS A 24 -47.26 23.65 -41.35
C HIS A 24 -48.63 22.97 -41.27
N PHE A 25 -48.92 22.28 -40.16
CA PHE A 25 -50.18 21.53 -39.98
C PHE A 25 -51.12 22.16 -38.94
N ASN A 26 -50.84 23.40 -38.52
CA ASN A 26 -51.59 24.14 -37.51
C ASN A 26 -51.88 23.32 -36.23
N LEU A 27 -50.87 22.61 -35.75
CA LEU A 27 -51.01 21.68 -34.62
C LEU A 27 -50.81 22.40 -33.29
N THR A 28 -51.38 21.86 -32.21
CA THR A 28 -50.97 22.26 -30.86
C THR A 28 -49.53 21.79 -30.58
N GLN A 29 -48.85 22.45 -29.64
CA GLN A 29 -47.47 22.11 -29.27
C GLN A 29 -47.31 20.64 -28.84
N SER A 30 -48.31 20.10 -28.15
CA SER A 30 -48.36 18.70 -27.73
C SER A 30 -48.50 17.73 -28.91
N GLN A 31 -49.34 18.07 -29.90
CA GLN A 31 -49.52 17.27 -31.11
C GLN A 31 -48.28 17.31 -32.01
N ALA A 32 -47.67 18.48 -32.21
CA ALA A 32 -46.43 18.61 -32.99
C ALA A 32 -45.26 17.84 -32.34
N ARG A 33 -45.19 17.81 -31.00
CA ARG A 33 -44.20 17.01 -30.26
C ARG A 33 -44.42 15.51 -30.47
N LYS A 34 -45.65 15.02 -30.38
CA LYS A 34 -45.97 13.61 -30.62
C LYS A 34 -45.68 13.21 -32.08
N LEU A 35 -46.03 14.04 -33.05
CA LEU A 35 -45.78 13.77 -34.47
C LEU A 35 -44.28 13.71 -34.77
N ALA A 36 -43.48 14.62 -34.21
CA ALA A 36 -42.03 14.60 -34.37
C ALA A 36 -41.39 13.31 -33.82
N ILE A 37 -41.89 12.77 -32.69
CA ILE A 37 -41.39 11.51 -32.14
C ILE A 37 -41.70 10.34 -33.08
N ILE A 38 -42.95 10.26 -33.57
CA ILE A 38 -43.38 9.22 -34.50
C ILE A 38 -42.57 9.24 -35.80
N LEU A 39 -42.25 10.42 -36.33
CA LEU A 39 -41.43 10.56 -37.53
C LEU A 39 -39.99 10.09 -37.30
N THR A 40 -39.38 10.42 -36.16
CA THR A 40 -38.03 9.95 -35.80
C THR A 40 -37.99 8.43 -35.66
N ASP A 41 -38.98 7.82 -35.00
CA ASP A 41 -39.04 6.37 -34.82
C ASP A 41 -39.22 5.63 -36.15
N ARG A 42 -40.03 6.19 -37.06
CA ARG A 42 -40.17 5.64 -38.42
C ARG A 42 -38.93 5.81 -39.26
N GLU A 43 -38.25 6.96 -39.21
CA GLU A 43 -36.96 7.13 -39.90
C GLU A 43 -35.92 6.13 -39.39
N GLN A 44 -35.87 5.87 -38.08
CA GLN A 44 -34.99 4.85 -37.50
C GLN A 44 -35.36 3.42 -37.93
N GLN A 45 -36.65 3.11 -38.06
CA GLN A 45 -37.10 1.82 -38.60
C GLN A 45 -36.75 1.68 -40.08
N THR A 46 -36.98 2.70 -40.91
CA THR A 46 -36.66 2.68 -42.34
C THR A 46 -35.15 2.58 -42.58
N LEU A 47 -34.33 3.25 -41.75
CA LEU A 47 -32.87 3.14 -41.73
C LEU A 47 -32.40 1.74 -41.30
N LYS A 48 -33.06 1.11 -40.32
CA LYS A 48 -32.77 -0.27 -39.91
C LYS A 48 -33.13 -1.28 -41.00
N THR A 49 -34.27 -1.14 -41.66
CA THR A 49 -34.68 -2.03 -42.76
C THR A 49 -33.86 -1.82 -44.03
N SER A 50 -33.41 -0.59 -44.34
CA SER A 50 -32.55 -0.33 -45.49
C SER A 50 -31.11 -0.81 -45.27
N HIS A 51 -30.57 -0.71 -44.05
CA HIS A 51 -29.28 -1.31 -43.68
C HIS A 51 -29.35 -2.84 -43.66
N GLN A 52 -30.39 -3.47 -43.09
CA GLN A 52 -30.52 -4.93 -43.06
C GLN A 52 -30.73 -5.56 -44.45
N ALA A 53 -31.42 -4.87 -45.36
CA ALA A 53 -31.65 -5.37 -46.72
C ALA A 53 -30.43 -5.28 -47.65
N THR A 54 -29.49 -4.36 -47.40
CA THR A 54 -28.30 -4.17 -48.26
C THR A 54 -27.07 -4.94 -47.80
N THR A 55 -26.90 -5.24 -46.51
CA THR A 55 -25.73 -6.01 -46.02
C THR A 55 -25.92 -7.53 -46.04
N SER A 56 -27.16 -8.05 -45.97
CA SER A 56 -27.38 -9.51 -45.91
C SER A 56 -27.15 -10.24 -47.24
N SER A 57 -27.03 -9.57 -48.38
CA SER A 57 -26.88 -10.21 -49.71
C SER A 57 -25.43 -10.32 -50.20
N ILE A 58 -24.45 -9.74 -49.50
CA ILE A 58 -23.03 -9.70 -49.93
C ILE A 58 -22.09 -10.53 -49.02
N ILE A 59 -22.56 -10.95 -47.83
CA ILE A 59 -21.71 -11.57 -46.81
C ILE A 59 -21.81 -13.10 -46.85
N ASP A 60 -20.73 -13.77 -47.26
CA ASP A 60 -20.58 -15.21 -47.05
C ASP A 60 -20.24 -15.53 -45.58
N LYS A 61 -21.29 -15.77 -44.78
CA LYS A 61 -21.18 -16.10 -43.36
C LYS A 61 -20.32 -17.34 -43.08
N ARG A 62 -20.24 -18.31 -44.00
CA ARG A 62 -19.41 -19.51 -43.82
C ARG A 62 -17.92 -19.16 -43.92
N GLU A 63 -17.58 -18.24 -44.79
CA GLU A 63 -16.19 -17.85 -45.01
C GLU A 63 -15.66 -16.94 -43.90
N VAL A 64 -16.48 -15.98 -43.45
CA VAL A 64 -16.21 -15.18 -42.25
C VAL A 64 -16.00 -16.10 -41.04
N SER A 65 -16.85 -17.12 -40.87
CA SER A 65 -16.70 -18.12 -39.80
C SER A 65 -15.38 -18.92 -39.90
N LYS A 66 -14.92 -19.30 -41.10
CA LYS A 66 -13.62 -19.95 -41.32
C LYS A 66 -12.44 -19.05 -40.93
N ILE A 67 -12.48 -17.77 -41.30
CA ILE A 67 -11.42 -16.82 -40.94
C ILE A 67 -11.38 -16.60 -39.42
N ILE A 68 -12.55 -16.47 -38.79
CA ILE A 68 -12.65 -16.25 -37.35
C ILE A 68 -12.19 -17.49 -36.55
N SER A 69 -12.54 -18.70 -37.01
CA SER A 69 -12.16 -19.97 -36.36
C SER A 69 -10.70 -20.39 -36.59
N ASN A 70 -9.99 -19.76 -37.52
CA ASN A 70 -8.59 -20.07 -37.79
C ASN A 70 -7.68 -19.73 -36.59
N GLN A 71 -7.03 -20.73 -36.00
CA GLN A 71 -6.19 -20.55 -34.81
C GLN A 71 -4.79 -19.99 -35.09
N SER A 72 -4.31 -20.01 -36.34
CA SER A 72 -2.98 -19.51 -36.71
C SER A 72 -2.92 -17.99 -36.97
N LEU A 73 -4.08 -17.33 -37.07
CA LEU A 73 -4.18 -15.88 -37.30
C LEU A 73 -4.40 -15.11 -36.00
N LEU A 74 -3.68 -14.00 -35.83
CA LEU A 74 -3.92 -13.03 -34.75
C LEU A 74 -5.25 -12.29 -34.96
N HIS A 75 -5.82 -11.75 -33.88
CA HIS A 75 -7.11 -11.03 -33.95
C HIS A 75 -7.05 -9.85 -34.94
N GLN A 76 -5.99 -9.06 -34.89
CA GLN A 76 -5.82 -7.92 -35.79
C GLN A 76 -5.76 -8.37 -37.26
N GLN A 77 -5.08 -9.49 -37.55
CA GLN A 77 -5.01 -10.05 -38.89
C GLN A 77 -6.39 -10.54 -39.38
N LYS A 78 -7.19 -11.16 -38.51
CA LYS A 78 -8.57 -11.56 -38.83
C LYS A 78 -9.44 -10.36 -39.17
N VAL A 79 -9.36 -9.31 -38.34
CA VAL A 79 -10.10 -8.07 -38.55
C VAL A 79 -9.67 -7.38 -39.85
N ASP A 80 -8.37 -7.35 -40.14
CA ASP A 80 -7.83 -6.73 -41.35
C ASP A 80 -8.24 -7.51 -42.61
N ILE A 81 -8.19 -8.85 -42.59
CA ILE A 81 -8.62 -9.70 -43.72
C ILE A 81 -10.10 -9.48 -44.03
N ILE A 82 -10.97 -9.48 -43.01
CA ILE A 82 -12.41 -9.30 -43.20
C ILE A 82 -12.71 -7.85 -43.62
N SER A 83 -12.04 -6.86 -43.02
CA SER A 83 -12.20 -5.45 -43.37
C SER A 83 -11.80 -5.17 -44.82
N GLN A 84 -10.65 -5.68 -45.27
CA GLN A 84 -10.20 -5.52 -46.66
C GLN A 84 -11.10 -6.25 -47.65
N LYS A 85 -11.52 -7.48 -47.31
CA LYS A 85 -12.30 -8.33 -48.21
C LYS A 85 -13.70 -7.78 -48.46
N TYR A 86 -14.36 -7.30 -47.41
CA TYR A 86 -15.74 -6.80 -47.51
C TYR A 86 -15.81 -5.27 -47.61
N GLN A 87 -14.66 -4.58 -47.66
CA GLN A 87 -14.54 -3.12 -47.73
C GLN A 87 -15.35 -2.39 -46.64
N ILE A 88 -15.42 -2.98 -45.45
CA ILE A 88 -16.12 -2.43 -44.28
C ILE A 88 -15.12 -1.95 -43.24
N SER A 89 -15.56 -1.03 -42.38
CA SER A 89 -14.72 -0.53 -41.31
C SER A 89 -14.35 -1.64 -40.32
N LYS A 90 -13.16 -1.56 -39.72
CA LYS A 90 -12.73 -2.51 -38.66
C LYS A 90 -13.74 -2.61 -37.50
N LYS A 91 -14.48 -1.52 -37.24
CA LYS A 91 -15.54 -1.44 -36.23
C LYS A 91 -16.76 -2.30 -36.60
N GLU A 92 -17.17 -2.30 -37.88
CA GLU A 92 -18.27 -3.14 -38.36
C GLU A 92 -17.90 -4.63 -38.34
N VAL A 93 -16.65 -4.96 -38.73
CA VAL A 93 -16.13 -6.34 -38.63
C VAL A 93 -16.22 -6.86 -37.20
N GLN A 94 -15.85 -6.05 -36.22
CA GLN A 94 -15.91 -6.42 -34.81
C GLN A 94 -17.35 -6.59 -34.30
N GLY A 95 -18.29 -5.76 -34.77
CA GLY A 95 -19.72 -5.94 -34.54
C GLY A 95 -20.21 -7.30 -35.03
N TRP A 96 -19.82 -7.69 -36.25
CA TRP A 96 -20.15 -8.99 -36.83
C TRP A 96 -19.54 -10.15 -36.04
N MET A 97 -18.27 -10.05 -35.63
CA MET A 97 -17.62 -11.07 -34.81
C MET A 97 -18.35 -11.28 -33.46
N SER A 98 -18.83 -10.19 -32.84
CA SER A 98 -19.59 -10.24 -31.60
C SER A 98 -20.98 -10.86 -31.78
N GLU A 99 -21.70 -10.50 -32.86
CA GLU A 99 -23.02 -11.08 -33.19
C GLU A 99 -22.94 -12.57 -33.53
N MET A 100 -21.82 -13.02 -34.12
CA MET A 100 -21.55 -14.43 -34.41
C MET A 100 -21.13 -15.24 -33.17
N GLY A 101 -21.25 -14.69 -31.96
CA GLY A 101 -20.96 -15.39 -30.71
C GLY A 101 -19.46 -15.60 -30.44
N VAL A 102 -18.60 -14.92 -31.20
CA VAL A 102 -17.16 -14.93 -30.96
C VAL A 102 -16.87 -13.85 -29.94
N GLU A 103 -17.22 -14.13 -28.69
CA GLU A 103 -16.58 -13.46 -27.57
C GLU A 103 -15.08 -13.69 -27.75
N VAL A 104 -14.34 -12.63 -28.09
CA VAL A 104 -12.88 -12.63 -28.02
C VAL A 104 -12.54 -12.72 -26.53
N LYS A 105 -12.63 -13.93 -25.97
CA LYS A 105 -12.09 -14.22 -24.65
C LYS A 105 -10.62 -13.87 -24.76
N ASN A 106 -10.19 -12.83 -24.05
CA ASN A 106 -8.77 -12.55 -23.91
C ASN A 106 -8.12 -13.85 -23.42
N LYS A 107 -7.28 -14.46 -24.28
CA LYS A 107 -6.68 -15.78 -24.01
C LYS A 107 -5.83 -15.75 -22.75
N GLN A 108 -5.12 -14.65 -22.48
CA GLN A 108 -4.30 -14.47 -21.29
C GLN A 108 -5.17 -14.42 -20.02
N PHE A 109 -6.25 -13.62 -20.02
CA PHE A 109 -7.14 -13.50 -18.87
C PHE A 109 -7.92 -14.80 -18.61
N ALA A 110 -8.33 -15.50 -19.68
CA ALA A 110 -8.92 -16.83 -19.56
C ALA A 110 -7.93 -17.84 -18.97
N LYS A 111 -6.68 -17.87 -19.46
CA LYS A 111 -5.60 -18.70 -18.90
C LYS A 111 -5.34 -18.36 -17.43
N ALA A 112 -5.29 -17.08 -17.07
CA ALA A 112 -5.09 -16.62 -15.71
C ALA A 112 -6.22 -17.03 -14.74
N LYS A 113 -7.46 -17.18 -15.24
CA LYS A 113 -8.62 -17.69 -14.50
C LYS A 113 -8.60 -19.20 -14.29
N HIS A 114 -7.78 -19.93 -15.04
CA HIS A 114 -7.67 -21.39 -14.97
C HIS A 114 -6.26 -21.85 -14.56
N ARG A 115 -5.36 -20.92 -14.24
CA ARG A 115 -4.01 -21.25 -13.77
C ARG A 115 -4.09 -21.92 -12.41
N HIS A 116 -3.38 -23.04 -12.27
CA HIS A 116 -3.09 -23.67 -10.99
C HIS A 116 -1.71 -23.23 -10.50
N LEU A 117 -1.57 -22.99 -9.20
CA LEU A 117 -0.29 -22.64 -8.58
C LEU A 117 0.42 -23.89 -8.09
N PHE A 118 1.75 -23.87 -8.13
CA PHE A 118 2.56 -24.89 -7.48
C PHE A 118 2.49 -24.72 -5.96
N LYS A 119 2.29 -25.82 -5.24
CA LYS A 119 2.28 -25.81 -3.77
C LYS A 119 3.70 -25.58 -3.26
N THR A 120 3.90 -24.45 -2.60
CA THR A 120 5.16 -24.08 -1.94
C THR A 120 4.86 -23.28 -0.67
N ASN A 121 5.90 -23.04 0.13
CA ASN A 121 5.82 -22.23 1.35
C ASN A 121 6.05 -20.75 1.07
N ARG A 122 6.54 -20.37 -0.12
CA ARG A 122 6.88 -18.97 -0.43
C ARG A 122 6.26 -18.49 -1.73
N TYR A 123 5.78 -17.26 -1.71
CA TYR A 123 5.17 -16.64 -2.89
C TYR A 123 5.70 -15.23 -3.08
N ILE A 124 5.86 -14.83 -4.34
CA ILE A 124 6.12 -13.44 -4.72
C ILE A 124 4.88 -12.94 -5.45
N VAL A 125 4.16 -12.02 -4.83
CA VAL A 125 2.89 -11.49 -5.36
C VAL A 125 3.11 -10.07 -5.87
N THR A 126 2.95 -9.86 -7.17
CA THR A 126 3.02 -8.55 -7.82
C THR A 126 1.78 -8.31 -8.69
N SER A 127 1.70 -7.16 -9.37
CA SER A 127 0.62 -6.86 -10.30
C SER A 127 1.15 -6.47 -11.68
N ALA A 128 0.28 -6.54 -12.69
CA ALA A 128 0.59 -6.05 -14.02
C ALA A 128 -0.61 -5.32 -14.59
N GLN A 129 -0.37 -4.11 -15.10
CA GLN A 129 -1.37 -3.31 -15.79
C GLN A 129 -1.46 -3.74 -17.25
N ASN A 130 -2.67 -3.73 -17.78
CA ASN A 130 -2.90 -3.92 -19.21
C ASN A 130 -2.33 -2.76 -20.05
N ASP A 131 -2.12 -3.04 -21.33
CA ASP A 131 -1.78 -2.06 -22.36
C ASP A 131 -0.52 -1.24 -22.07
N THR A 132 0.44 -1.85 -21.38
CA THR A 132 1.75 -1.27 -21.08
C THR A 132 2.81 -2.38 -21.05
N THR A 133 4.06 -2.00 -21.25
CA THR A 133 5.21 -2.91 -21.22
C THR A 133 5.53 -3.35 -19.79
N THR A 134 6.32 -4.43 -19.68
CA THR A 134 6.87 -4.90 -18.41
C THR A 134 8.33 -4.46 -18.30
N ASN A 135 8.73 -4.02 -17.10
CA ASN A 135 10.14 -3.82 -16.77
C ASN A 135 10.81 -5.20 -16.70
N ILE A 136 11.63 -5.52 -17.71
CA ILE A 136 12.15 -6.87 -17.95
C ILE A 136 13.17 -7.22 -16.87
N GLU A 137 14.01 -6.26 -16.52
CA GLU A 137 15.08 -6.33 -15.54
C GLU A 137 14.51 -6.65 -14.16
N PHE A 138 13.42 -5.97 -13.78
CA PHE A 138 12.70 -6.26 -12.55
C PHE A 138 12.05 -7.64 -12.55
N LEU A 139 11.40 -8.02 -13.66
CA LEU A 139 10.79 -9.34 -13.80
C LEU A 139 11.85 -10.46 -13.69
N ASP A 140 13.01 -10.28 -14.31
CA ASP A 140 14.09 -11.26 -14.28
C ASP A 140 14.75 -11.33 -12.90
N ASN A 141 14.90 -10.20 -12.20
CA ASN A 141 15.30 -10.18 -10.79
C ASN A 141 14.30 -10.90 -9.88
N ILE A 142 12.98 -10.73 -10.10
CA ILE A 142 11.95 -11.49 -9.38
C ILE A 142 12.10 -13.00 -9.64
N LYS A 143 12.35 -13.41 -10.88
CA LYS A 143 12.58 -14.84 -11.23
C LYS A 143 13.83 -15.38 -10.55
N ALA A 144 14.91 -14.60 -10.51
CA ALA A 144 16.14 -14.98 -9.83
C ALA A 144 15.89 -15.21 -8.32
N LEU A 145 15.23 -14.25 -7.66
CA LEU A 145 14.84 -14.41 -6.26
C LEU A 145 13.95 -15.63 -6.06
N ALA A 146 12.90 -15.78 -6.88
CA ALA A 146 11.96 -16.89 -6.80
C ALA A 146 12.66 -18.25 -6.87
N LYS A 147 13.61 -18.40 -7.79
CA LYS A 147 14.44 -19.61 -7.91
C LYS A 147 15.28 -19.84 -6.66
N HIS A 148 15.92 -18.81 -6.12
CA HIS A 148 16.78 -18.92 -4.95
C HIS A 148 16.02 -19.31 -3.68
N VAL A 149 14.87 -18.69 -3.44
CA VAL A 149 14.06 -18.95 -2.23
C VAL A 149 13.00 -20.03 -2.43
N LYS A 150 12.91 -20.63 -3.62
CA LYS A 150 11.90 -21.62 -4.03
C LYS A 150 10.47 -21.09 -3.93
N ALA A 151 10.25 -19.84 -4.36
CA ALA A 151 8.94 -19.21 -4.36
C ALA A 151 8.19 -19.36 -5.69
N GLU A 152 6.87 -19.38 -5.61
CA GLU A 152 5.98 -19.29 -6.76
C GLU A 152 5.62 -17.83 -7.06
N ILE A 153 5.62 -17.44 -8.34
CA ILE A 153 5.33 -16.07 -8.77
C ILE A 153 3.85 -15.93 -9.13
N ILE A 154 3.20 -14.94 -8.54
CA ILE A 154 1.79 -14.57 -8.78
C ILE A 154 1.76 -13.13 -9.30
N VAL A 155 1.30 -12.94 -10.54
CA VAL A 155 1.09 -11.61 -11.13
C VAL A 155 -0.41 -11.37 -11.25
N ILE A 156 -0.93 -10.41 -10.48
CA ILE A 156 -2.35 -10.04 -10.52
C ILE A 156 -2.61 -9.11 -11.72
N PRO A 157 -3.43 -9.50 -12.71
CA PRO A 157 -3.78 -8.64 -13.82
C PRO A 157 -4.73 -7.51 -13.37
N THR A 158 -4.24 -6.28 -13.35
CA THR A 158 -5.03 -5.07 -13.11
C THR A 158 -5.57 -4.51 -14.43
N ARG A 159 -6.69 -3.78 -14.35
CA ARG A 159 -7.35 -3.17 -15.51
C ARG A 159 -7.43 -1.67 -15.35
N TYR A 160 -6.92 -0.96 -16.33
CA TYR A 160 -6.97 0.48 -16.43
C TYR A 160 -7.43 0.88 -17.83
N LYS A 161 -8.51 1.67 -17.87
CA LYS A 161 -8.97 2.34 -19.07
C LYS A 161 -8.52 3.78 -18.97
N ASN A 162 -7.56 4.17 -19.81
CA ASN A 162 -7.08 5.55 -19.85
C ASN A 162 -8.20 6.46 -20.40
N PRO A 163 -8.77 7.39 -19.60
CA PRO A 163 -9.87 8.25 -20.02
C PRO A 163 -9.49 9.25 -21.12
N THR A 164 -8.21 9.55 -21.30
CA THR A 164 -7.72 10.53 -22.28
C THR A 164 -7.01 9.88 -23.47
N ALA A 165 -7.10 8.56 -23.59
CA ALA A 165 -6.59 7.85 -24.77
C ALA A 165 -7.34 8.32 -26.04
N VAL A 166 -6.56 8.71 -27.05
CA VAL A 166 -7.06 9.15 -28.37
C VAL A 166 -7.83 8.03 -29.08
N GLU A 167 -7.43 6.78 -28.86
CA GLU A 167 -8.12 5.59 -29.37
C GLU A 167 -8.63 4.72 -28.22
N ALA A 168 -9.93 4.44 -28.20
CA ALA A 168 -10.52 3.51 -27.24
C ALA A 168 -10.17 2.08 -27.63
N LYS A 169 -9.26 1.44 -26.89
CA LYS A 169 -9.06 -0.01 -26.97
C LYS A 169 -10.29 -0.75 -26.43
N MET A 170 -10.85 -1.64 -27.24
CA MET A 170 -11.99 -2.50 -26.88
C MET A 170 -11.56 -3.69 -26.00
N HIS A 171 -10.27 -4.03 -25.98
CA HIS A 171 -9.70 -5.16 -25.24
C HIS A 171 -8.51 -4.71 -24.40
N TYR A 172 -8.30 -5.43 -23.30
CA TYR A 172 -7.16 -5.24 -22.40
C TYR A 172 -6.19 -6.37 -22.64
N ASP A 173 -4.94 -6.11 -22.98
CA ASP A 173 -3.89 -7.13 -23.13
C ASP A 173 -2.75 -6.88 -22.14
N TRP A 174 -2.08 -7.93 -21.69
CA TRP A 174 -0.89 -7.85 -20.84
C TRP A 174 0.35 -8.28 -21.63
N ASP A 175 1.54 -7.90 -21.19
CA ASP A 175 2.79 -8.36 -21.83
C ASP A 175 2.84 -9.90 -21.87
N GLN A 176 3.12 -10.48 -23.04
CA GLN A 176 3.15 -11.93 -23.28
C GLN A 176 4.15 -12.66 -22.37
N ARG A 177 5.19 -11.96 -21.92
CA ARG A 177 6.17 -12.51 -20.95
C ARG A 177 5.52 -12.90 -19.61
N LEU A 178 4.34 -12.36 -19.32
CA LEU A 178 3.59 -12.61 -18.10
C LEU A 178 2.62 -13.80 -18.22
N ASP A 179 2.43 -14.39 -19.41
CA ASP A 179 1.39 -15.40 -19.68
C ASP A 179 1.41 -16.60 -18.73
N ASN A 180 2.58 -16.96 -18.20
CA ASN A 180 2.75 -18.07 -17.27
C ASN A 180 2.63 -17.66 -15.79
N TYR A 181 2.59 -16.36 -15.52
CA TYR A 181 2.59 -15.78 -14.17
C TYR A 181 1.28 -15.06 -13.84
N LEU A 182 0.43 -14.75 -14.82
CA LEU A 182 -0.87 -14.12 -14.57
C LEU A 182 -1.78 -15.04 -13.74
N TYR A 183 -2.41 -14.47 -12.71
CA TYR A 183 -3.35 -15.17 -11.84
C TYR A 183 -4.55 -14.27 -11.50
N ALA A 184 -5.73 -14.62 -12.04
CA ALA A 184 -6.93 -13.76 -11.99
C ALA A 184 -8.04 -14.31 -11.07
N GLN A 185 -7.67 -15.13 -10.08
CA GLN A 185 -8.59 -15.76 -9.14
C GLN A 185 -8.32 -15.28 -7.71
N LYS A 186 -9.34 -15.40 -6.86
CA LYS A 186 -9.15 -15.35 -5.40
C LYS A 186 -8.51 -16.66 -4.97
N ILE A 187 -7.46 -16.59 -4.16
CA ILE A 187 -6.87 -17.77 -3.53
C ILE A 187 -6.56 -17.51 -2.08
N GLU A 188 -6.88 -18.48 -1.24
CA GLU A 188 -6.42 -18.54 0.13
C GLU A 188 -5.09 -19.29 0.16
N LEU A 189 -3.99 -18.54 0.35
CA LEU A 189 -2.64 -19.15 0.45
C LEU A 189 -2.38 -19.73 1.84
N HIS A 190 -3.05 -19.19 2.85
CA HIS A 190 -2.91 -19.59 4.24
C HIS A 190 -4.20 -19.23 5.00
N LYS A 191 -4.49 -19.89 6.13
CA LYS A 191 -5.72 -19.61 6.90
C LYS A 191 -5.87 -18.16 7.37
N ASN A 192 -4.75 -17.43 7.42
CA ASN A 192 -4.68 -16.02 7.79
C ASN A 192 -4.37 -15.07 6.60
N LEU A 193 -4.31 -15.57 5.35
CA LEU A 193 -3.92 -14.77 4.19
C LEU A 193 -4.64 -15.16 2.88
N VAL A 194 -5.21 -14.15 2.22
CA VAL A 194 -5.88 -14.26 0.92
C VAL A 194 -5.20 -13.36 -0.10
N VAL A 195 -4.96 -13.89 -1.30
CA VAL A 195 -4.61 -13.10 -2.49
C VAL A 195 -5.86 -12.93 -3.33
N ALA A 196 -6.30 -11.69 -3.50
CA ALA A 196 -7.53 -11.36 -4.22
C ALA A 196 -7.21 -10.95 -5.67
N GLY A 197 -6.78 -11.90 -6.49
CA GLY A 197 -6.42 -11.68 -7.90
C GLY A 197 -7.62 -11.47 -8.83
N ASP A 198 -8.81 -11.81 -8.37
CA ASP A 198 -10.09 -11.58 -9.03
C ASP A 198 -10.55 -10.11 -8.94
N LEU A 199 -10.17 -9.41 -7.86
CA LEU A 199 -10.47 -7.99 -7.69
C LEU A 199 -9.69 -7.10 -8.67
N LYS A 200 -10.33 -5.99 -9.05
CA LYS A 200 -9.77 -5.02 -9.98
C LYS A 200 -9.72 -3.67 -9.30
N ILE A 201 -8.55 -3.33 -8.80
CA ILE A 201 -8.26 -2.04 -8.19
C ILE A 201 -7.96 -1.03 -9.31
N GLN A 202 -8.59 0.14 -9.25
CA GLN A 202 -8.35 1.21 -10.20
C GLN A 202 -6.90 1.73 -10.07
N ALA A 203 -6.16 1.78 -11.17
CA ALA A 203 -4.74 2.18 -11.16
C ALA A 203 -4.49 3.58 -10.57
N THR A 204 -5.46 4.49 -10.70
CA THR A 204 -5.38 5.86 -10.18
C THR A 204 -5.92 6.03 -8.75
N THR A 205 -6.25 4.95 -8.04
CA THR A 205 -6.75 5.06 -6.66
C THR A 205 -5.66 5.58 -5.72
N ALA A 206 -6.03 6.50 -4.84
CA ALA A 206 -5.12 7.02 -3.82
C ALA A 206 -4.82 6.00 -2.71
N ILE A 207 -5.75 5.07 -2.45
CA ILE A 207 -5.68 4.10 -1.34
C ILE A 207 -6.16 2.74 -1.89
N PRO A 208 -5.28 1.94 -2.52
CA PRO A 208 -5.60 0.60 -3.01
C PRO A 208 -6.21 -0.34 -1.97
N THR A 209 -5.87 -0.14 -0.70
CA THR A 209 -6.35 -0.98 0.40
C THR A 209 -7.69 -0.52 0.98
N SER A 210 -8.35 0.48 0.40
CA SER A 210 -9.66 0.95 0.88
C SER A 210 -10.80 0.04 0.44
N ARG A 211 -11.79 -0.16 1.33
CA ARG A 211 -13.02 -0.95 1.07
C ARG A 211 -12.79 -2.43 0.76
N ILE A 212 -11.62 -2.97 1.11
CA ILE A 212 -11.31 -4.40 0.96
C ILE A 212 -11.27 -5.16 2.31
N GLU A 213 -11.59 -4.49 3.42
CA GLU A 213 -11.56 -5.04 4.78
C GLU A 213 -12.41 -6.31 4.91
N LEU A 214 -13.59 -6.30 4.30
CA LEU A 214 -14.56 -7.40 4.39
C LEU A 214 -14.24 -8.55 3.43
N ILE A 215 -13.38 -8.33 2.43
CA ILE A 215 -13.08 -9.30 1.38
C ILE A 215 -12.30 -10.49 1.94
N GLY A 216 -11.43 -10.21 2.92
CA GLY A 216 -10.60 -11.22 3.58
C GLY A 216 -11.36 -12.09 4.58
N GLY A 217 -12.58 -11.71 4.98
CA GLY A 217 -13.31 -12.46 6.02
C GLY A 217 -12.54 -12.60 7.32
N GLY A 218 -11.83 -11.54 7.75
CA GLY A 218 -10.96 -11.54 8.93
C GLY A 218 -9.52 -11.99 8.68
N LYS A 219 -9.14 -12.28 7.42
CA LYS A 219 -7.77 -12.63 7.01
C LYS A 219 -7.05 -11.42 6.43
N SER A 220 -5.71 -11.46 6.45
CA SER A 220 -4.90 -10.50 5.69
C SER A 220 -5.20 -10.63 4.19
N VAL A 221 -5.13 -9.53 3.45
CA VAL A 221 -5.48 -9.48 2.02
C VAL A 221 -4.37 -8.83 1.20
N ILE A 222 -4.00 -9.45 0.10
CA ILE A 222 -3.11 -8.87 -0.92
C ILE A 222 -3.93 -8.55 -2.18
N VAL A 223 -3.87 -7.30 -2.64
CA VAL A 223 -4.46 -6.85 -3.92
C VAL A 223 -3.41 -6.31 -4.87
N GLY A 224 -3.64 -6.48 -6.17
CA GLY A 224 -2.76 -5.94 -7.20
C GLY A 224 -3.03 -4.45 -7.44
N ALA A 225 -2.00 -3.61 -7.36
CA ALA A 225 -2.05 -2.20 -7.74
C ALA A 225 -0.65 -1.67 -8.05
N PRO A 226 -0.51 -0.63 -8.89
CA PRO A 226 0.80 -0.02 -9.21
C PRO A 226 1.41 0.80 -8.08
N ARG A 227 0.81 0.76 -6.88
CA ARG A 227 1.24 1.45 -5.67
C ARG A 227 1.46 0.42 -4.56
N ILE A 228 2.47 0.65 -3.75
CA ILE A 228 2.71 -0.11 -2.51
C ILE A 228 1.96 0.58 -1.37
N GLU A 229 1.16 -0.19 -0.66
CA GLU A 229 0.40 0.25 0.51
C GLU A 229 0.32 -0.91 1.51
N LEU A 230 0.33 -0.56 2.80
CA LEU A 230 0.11 -1.46 3.92
C LEU A 230 -0.81 -0.75 4.90
N ARG A 231 -1.85 -1.46 5.35
CA ARG A 231 -2.71 -1.01 6.44
C ARG A 231 -2.99 -2.14 7.40
N SER A 232 -2.65 -1.93 8.67
CA SER A 232 -3.06 -2.81 9.76
C SER A 232 -4.52 -2.54 10.16
N LEU A 233 -5.31 -3.60 10.35
CA LEU A 233 -6.70 -3.51 10.81
C LEU A 233 -6.80 -3.78 12.30
N PRO A 234 -7.73 -3.10 13.01
CA PRO A 234 -7.99 -3.37 14.41
C PRO A 234 -8.66 -4.74 14.58
N VAL A 235 -8.09 -5.58 15.44
CA VAL A 235 -8.59 -6.93 15.77
C VAL A 235 -8.58 -7.14 17.28
N PHE A 236 -9.26 -8.18 17.76
CA PHE A 236 -9.20 -8.54 19.18
C PHE A 236 -7.76 -8.91 19.59
N PRO A 237 -7.32 -8.59 20.82
CA PRO A 237 -5.97 -8.90 21.31
C PRO A 237 -5.60 -10.39 21.24
N GLN A 238 -6.56 -11.31 21.21
CA GLN A 238 -6.31 -12.75 21.09
C GLN A 238 -6.15 -13.23 19.64
N MET A 239 -6.51 -12.40 18.65
CA MET A 239 -6.42 -12.75 17.24
C MET A 239 -5.05 -12.39 16.65
N GLN A 240 -4.69 -13.08 15.57
CA GLN A 240 -3.57 -12.70 14.71
C GLN A 240 -3.80 -11.32 14.11
N ASN A 241 -2.72 -10.57 13.91
CA ASN A 241 -2.80 -9.29 13.20
C ASN A 241 -3.31 -9.48 11.78
N VAL A 242 -4.11 -8.53 11.31
CA VAL A 242 -4.67 -8.52 9.96
C VAL A 242 -4.12 -7.33 9.19
N TYR A 243 -3.52 -7.61 8.05
CA TYR A 243 -2.90 -6.61 7.18
C TYR A 243 -3.55 -6.59 5.80
N LEU A 244 -3.76 -5.39 5.28
CA LEU A 244 -4.15 -5.17 3.90
C LEU A 244 -2.95 -4.64 3.13
N HIS A 245 -2.58 -5.34 2.06
CA HIS A 245 -1.44 -4.99 1.23
C HIS A 245 -1.89 -4.65 -0.19
N SER A 246 -1.24 -3.66 -0.78
CA SER A 246 -1.13 -3.58 -2.24
C SER A 246 0.31 -3.82 -2.69
N THR A 247 0.45 -4.48 -3.84
CA THR A 247 1.72 -5.12 -4.21
C THR A 247 2.79 -4.17 -4.74
N GLY A 248 2.42 -3.13 -5.48
CA GLY A 248 3.28 -2.60 -6.54
C GLY A 248 3.10 -3.40 -7.84
N THR A 249 3.84 -3.05 -8.89
CA THR A 249 3.63 -3.60 -10.24
C THR A 249 4.94 -3.99 -10.92
N VAL A 250 4.91 -4.92 -11.87
CA VAL A 250 6.00 -5.17 -12.82
C VAL A 250 5.88 -4.34 -14.09
N SER A 251 4.70 -3.76 -14.33
CA SER A 251 4.42 -2.96 -15.52
C SER A 251 4.99 -1.55 -15.45
N ASP A 252 5.48 -1.08 -16.59
CA ASP A 252 5.87 0.31 -16.81
C ASP A 252 4.68 1.25 -16.63
N ILE A 253 5.00 2.50 -16.29
CA ILE A 253 4.04 3.54 -16.00
C ILE A 253 3.17 3.86 -17.23
N ASN A 254 1.85 3.75 -17.07
CA ASN A 254 0.89 4.13 -18.10
C ASN A 254 -0.36 4.75 -17.44
N MET A 255 -0.39 6.08 -17.36
CA MET A 255 -1.43 6.86 -16.68
C MET A 255 -1.94 7.96 -17.62
N SER A 256 -3.20 8.37 -17.46
CA SER A 256 -3.75 9.55 -18.15
C SER A 256 -3.01 10.83 -17.77
N ASP A 257 -3.05 11.83 -18.65
CA ASP A 257 -2.61 13.22 -18.43
C ASP A 257 -3.54 14.07 -17.53
N THR A 258 -4.46 13.43 -16.79
CA THR A 258 -5.27 14.10 -15.77
C THR A 258 -4.47 14.32 -14.47
N VAL A 259 -4.92 15.24 -13.60
CA VAL A 259 -4.32 15.42 -12.26
C VAL A 259 -4.27 14.10 -11.47
N ALA A 260 -5.34 13.30 -11.53
CA ALA A 260 -5.39 11.99 -10.88
C ALA A 260 -4.35 11.02 -11.46
N GLY A 261 -4.16 11.04 -12.79
CA GLY A 261 -3.12 10.25 -13.45
C GLY A 261 -1.70 10.72 -13.12
N GLY A 262 -1.45 12.03 -13.06
CA GLY A 262 -0.16 12.59 -12.64
C GLY A 262 0.22 12.23 -11.19
N VAL A 263 -0.74 12.30 -10.26
CA VAL A 263 -0.53 11.86 -8.87
C VAL A 263 -0.29 10.35 -8.79
N ALA A 264 -1.07 9.56 -9.54
CA ALA A 264 -0.88 8.10 -9.60
C ALA A 264 0.50 7.74 -10.19
N ALA A 265 0.95 8.48 -11.19
CA ALA A 265 2.25 8.32 -11.81
C ALA A 265 3.38 8.61 -10.81
N ALA A 266 3.28 9.67 -10.01
CA ALA A 266 4.27 10.00 -8.98
C ALA A 266 4.35 8.93 -7.86
N HIS A 267 3.29 8.15 -7.66
CA HIS A 267 3.22 7.05 -6.70
C HIS A 267 3.34 5.65 -7.34
N HIS A 268 3.63 5.58 -8.64
CA HIS A 268 3.93 4.31 -9.30
C HIS A 268 5.17 3.69 -8.65
N SER A 269 5.11 2.40 -8.37
CA SER A 269 6.18 1.68 -7.70
C SER A 269 6.33 0.28 -8.26
N TYR A 270 7.53 -0.01 -8.76
CA TYR A 270 7.97 -1.39 -8.95
C TYR A 270 8.06 -2.06 -7.59
N GLY A 271 7.39 -3.21 -7.44
CA GLY A 271 7.33 -3.88 -6.15
C GLY A 271 6.52 -5.17 -6.14
N PHE A 272 6.60 -5.84 -5.01
CA PHE A 272 5.86 -7.07 -4.73
C PHE A 272 5.61 -7.22 -3.22
N VAL A 273 4.71 -8.13 -2.86
CA VAL A 273 4.60 -8.68 -1.51
C VAL A 273 5.26 -10.05 -1.49
N PHE A 274 6.27 -10.21 -0.65
CA PHE A 274 6.85 -11.50 -0.33
C PHE A 274 6.00 -12.18 0.74
N VAL A 275 5.62 -13.43 0.50
CA VAL A 275 4.87 -14.28 1.43
C VAL A 275 5.74 -15.45 1.81
N ASP A 276 5.83 -15.73 3.11
CA ASP A 276 6.64 -16.81 3.68
C ASP A 276 5.83 -17.55 4.75
N ILE A 277 5.44 -18.78 4.44
CA ILE A 277 4.61 -19.64 5.28
C ILE A 277 5.54 -20.57 6.06
N GLU A 278 5.53 -20.45 7.38
CA GLU A 278 6.30 -21.34 8.25
C GLU A 278 5.54 -22.65 8.52
N ASN A 279 4.24 -22.54 8.82
CA ASN A 279 3.37 -23.65 9.14
C ASN A 279 1.89 -23.23 8.98
N GLU A 280 0.95 -24.03 9.48
CA GLU A 280 -0.49 -23.78 9.38
C GLU A 280 -1.00 -22.60 10.21
N ASP A 281 -0.21 -22.08 11.16
CA ASP A 281 -0.55 -20.95 12.03
C ASP A 281 0.15 -19.65 11.64
N ILE A 282 1.35 -19.76 11.08
CA ILE A 282 2.29 -18.66 10.93
C ILE A 282 2.58 -18.41 9.45
N VAL A 283 2.23 -17.20 9.03
CA VAL A 283 2.59 -16.61 7.74
C VAL A 283 3.18 -15.23 7.95
N TYR A 284 4.21 -14.91 7.17
CA TYR A 284 4.87 -13.62 7.13
C TYR A 284 4.61 -12.93 5.79
N THR A 285 4.44 -11.61 5.82
CA THR A 285 4.23 -10.79 4.62
C THR A 285 5.10 -9.54 4.67
N HIS A 286 5.81 -9.26 3.57
CA HIS A 286 6.66 -8.08 3.45
C HIS A 286 6.48 -7.40 2.10
N ASN A 287 6.11 -6.11 2.12
CA ASN A 287 6.17 -5.28 0.93
C ASN A 287 7.64 -4.99 0.59
N VAL A 288 8.00 -5.17 -0.67
CA VAL A 288 9.32 -4.86 -1.22
C VAL A 288 9.14 -3.86 -2.35
N SER A 289 9.96 -2.81 -2.35
CA SER A 289 10.03 -1.82 -3.41
C SER A 289 11.34 -1.95 -4.17
N ALA A 290 11.26 -1.82 -5.49
CA ALA A 290 12.42 -1.88 -6.37
C ALA A 290 12.82 -0.48 -6.86
N GLU A 291 14.02 -0.38 -7.39
CA GLU A 291 14.51 0.77 -8.15
C GLU A 291 13.97 0.77 -9.58
N LYS A 292 14.19 1.87 -10.29
CA LYS A 292 13.78 2.02 -11.69
C LYS A 292 14.49 1.04 -12.63
N ASP A 293 15.71 0.64 -12.28
CA ASP A 293 16.49 -0.40 -12.97
C ASP A 293 16.04 -1.83 -12.60
N GLY A 294 15.01 -1.97 -11.77
CA GLY A 294 14.48 -3.25 -11.33
C GLY A 294 15.27 -3.93 -10.21
N SER A 295 16.38 -3.35 -9.74
CA SER A 295 17.10 -3.88 -8.57
C SER A 295 16.31 -3.68 -7.28
N PHE A 296 16.45 -4.58 -6.30
CA PHE A 296 15.78 -4.46 -5.01
C PHE A 296 16.54 -5.18 -3.90
N THR A 297 16.13 -4.95 -2.65
CA THR A 297 16.67 -5.66 -1.49
C THR A 297 15.53 -6.23 -0.65
N LEU A 298 15.57 -7.54 -0.39
CA LEU A 298 14.69 -8.24 0.55
C LEU A 298 15.52 -8.61 1.79
N PHE A 299 15.26 -7.91 2.91
CA PHE A 299 16.05 -7.99 4.14
C PHE A 299 17.50 -7.61 3.89
N ASN A 300 18.40 -8.58 3.70
CA ASN A 300 19.79 -8.40 3.32
C ASN A 300 20.16 -9.06 1.97
N LEU A 301 19.18 -9.60 1.24
CA LEU A 301 19.36 -10.19 -0.08
C LEU A 301 19.14 -9.11 -1.13
N HIS A 302 20.23 -8.56 -1.67
CA HIS A 302 20.20 -7.63 -2.79
C HIS A 302 20.16 -8.40 -4.11
N VAL A 303 19.23 -8.02 -4.99
CA VAL A 303 19.03 -8.65 -6.29
C VAL A 303 19.18 -7.61 -7.38
N SER A 304 20.09 -7.87 -8.32
CA SER A 304 20.36 -7.02 -9.47
C SER A 304 20.94 -7.86 -10.60
N ASN A 305 20.59 -7.57 -11.85
CA ASN A 305 21.06 -8.30 -13.04
C ASN A 305 20.88 -9.83 -12.92
N SER A 306 19.77 -10.28 -12.31
CA SER A 306 19.48 -11.69 -11.99
C SER A 306 20.47 -12.38 -11.04
N GLU A 307 21.35 -11.62 -10.39
CA GLU A 307 22.28 -12.09 -9.38
C GLU A 307 21.82 -11.70 -7.98
N ILE A 308 22.17 -12.53 -6.99
CA ILE A 308 21.79 -12.33 -5.59
C ILE A 308 23.06 -12.23 -4.76
N SER A 309 23.13 -11.19 -3.95
CA SER A 309 24.23 -10.96 -3.01
C SER A 309 23.69 -10.63 -1.62
N GLN A 310 24.41 -11.06 -0.59
CA GLN A 310 24.14 -10.61 0.77
C GLN A 310 24.85 -9.28 1.02
N VAL A 311 24.11 -8.28 1.48
CA VAL A 311 24.61 -6.92 1.72
C VAL A 311 24.41 -6.48 3.16
N ASP A 312 25.22 -5.52 3.62
CA ASP A 312 24.98 -4.84 4.89
C ASP A 312 23.77 -3.93 4.77
N ILE A 313 22.99 -3.84 5.85
CA ILE A 313 21.87 -2.91 5.95
C ILE A 313 22.29 -1.72 6.81
N PRO A 314 22.38 -0.51 6.23
CA PRO A 314 22.91 0.64 6.95
C PRO A 314 22.12 1.03 8.20
N TRP A 315 20.78 1.02 8.11
CA TRP A 315 19.90 1.55 9.16
C TRP A 315 18.84 0.55 9.61
N LEU A 316 18.63 0.50 10.92
CA LEU A 316 17.41 0.00 11.57
C LEU A 316 16.70 1.17 12.25
N PHE A 317 15.45 1.42 11.86
CA PHE A 317 14.55 2.29 12.58
C PHE A 317 13.62 1.41 13.42
N MET A 318 13.85 1.37 14.72
CA MET A 318 13.13 0.48 15.62
C MET A 318 11.73 1.02 15.93
N GLY A 319 10.79 0.10 16.13
CA GLY A 319 9.49 0.39 16.73
C GLY A 319 9.61 1.02 18.12
N ASP A 320 8.47 1.50 18.61
CA ASP A 320 8.37 2.15 19.92
C ASP A 320 8.76 1.16 21.02
N SER A 321 9.79 1.51 21.80
CA SER A 321 10.55 0.56 22.62
C SER A 321 10.05 0.41 24.05
N HIS A 322 9.36 1.41 24.60
CA HIS A 322 8.79 1.47 25.95
C HIS A 322 9.46 0.52 26.95
N LEU A 323 10.65 0.87 27.45
CA LEU A 323 11.48 -0.09 28.19
C LEU A 323 10.81 -0.66 29.45
N ALA A 324 9.89 0.09 30.06
CA ALA A 324 9.06 -0.39 31.17
C ALA A 324 8.13 -1.56 30.78
N GLN A 325 7.92 -1.79 29.48
CA GLN A 325 7.08 -2.81 28.87
C GLN A 325 7.89 -3.80 28.03
N ILE A 326 9.17 -4.02 28.33
CA ILE A 326 10.06 -4.85 27.52
C ILE A 326 9.52 -6.28 27.28
N ASP A 327 9.55 -6.73 26.04
CA ASP A 327 9.35 -8.13 25.65
C ASP A 327 10.72 -8.71 25.26
N LYS A 328 11.26 -9.59 26.12
CA LYS A 328 12.63 -10.11 25.98
C LYS A 328 12.87 -10.82 24.65
N GLU A 329 11.85 -11.50 24.11
CA GLU A 329 11.98 -12.21 22.85
C GLU A 329 12.03 -11.23 21.68
N ILE A 330 11.17 -10.21 21.67
CA ILE A 330 11.24 -9.14 20.67
C ILE A 330 12.59 -8.39 20.74
N THR A 331 13.08 -8.06 21.94
CA THR A 331 14.42 -7.46 22.10
C THR A 331 15.49 -8.37 21.53
N ARG A 332 15.45 -9.68 21.83
CA ARG A 332 16.41 -10.67 21.30
C ARG A 332 16.41 -10.69 19.77
N GLN A 333 15.24 -10.65 19.15
CA GLN A 333 15.07 -10.65 17.69
C GLN A 333 15.67 -9.37 17.05
N HIS A 334 15.45 -8.20 17.65
CA HIS A 334 16.08 -6.96 17.18
C HIS A 334 17.61 -7.01 17.27
N ARG A 335 18.16 -7.52 18.38
CA ARG A 335 19.61 -7.70 18.53
C ARG A 335 20.18 -8.69 17.51
N GLN A 336 19.42 -9.73 17.15
CA GLN A 336 19.79 -10.64 16.07
C GLN A 336 19.79 -9.96 14.71
N ILE A 337 18.76 -9.17 14.39
CA ILE A 337 18.68 -8.38 13.15
C ILE A 337 19.89 -7.45 13.02
N ILE A 338 20.24 -6.71 14.10
CA ILE A 338 21.39 -5.80 14.12
C ILE A 338 22.68 -6.54 13.76
N LYS A 339 22.93 -7.69 14.40
CA LYS A 339 24.14 -8.49 14.15
C LYS A 339 24.14 -9.12 12.77
N GLN A 340 23.05 -9.77 12.40
CA GLN A 340 22.94 -10.55 11.18
C GLN A 340 23.02 -9.67 9.93
N PHE A 341 22.38 -8.50 9.96
CA PHE A 341 22.40 -7.56 8.83
C PHE A 341 23.51 -6.50 8.95
N ARG A 342 24.41 -6.68 9.94
CA ARG A 342 25.59 -5.81 10.18
C ARG A 342 25.21 -4.33 10.21
N ILE A 343 24.18 -4.03 11.00
CA ILE A 343 23.57 -2.71 11.06
C ILE A 343 24.50 -1.74 11.78
N LYS A 344 24.76 -0.59 11.15
CA LYS A 344 25.71 0.41 11.65
C LYS A 344 25.00 1.55 12.38
N HIS A 345 23.80 1.91 11.94
CA HIS A 345 23.04 3.01 12.50
C HIS A 345 21.68 2.53 13.00
N VAL A 346 21.31 2.90 14.22
CA VAL A 346 20.00 2.57 14.80
C VAL A 346 19.28 3.85 15.21
N ALA A 347 18.01 3.97 14.86
CA ALA A 347 17.11 5.01 15.38
C ALA A 347 16.10 4.37 16.35
N LEU A 348 16.02 4.92 17.57
CA LEU A 348 15.19 4.45 18.67
C LEU A 348 14.07 5.45 18.94
N ASN A 349 12.86 4.93 19.21
CA ASN A 349 11.66 5.70 19.49
C ASN A 349 11.04 5.24 20.83
N ASP A 350 10.42 6.17 21.58
CA ASP A 350 9.77 5.92 22.87
C ASP A 350 10.60 5.03 23.82
N ILE A 351 11.90 5.32 23.97
CA ILE A 351 12.77 4.49 24.82
C ILE A 351 12.45 4.66 26.31
N PHE A 352 12.16 5.90 26.73
CA PHE A 352 11.70 6.22 28.07
C PHE A 352 10.17 6.28 28.05
N ASP A 353 9.48 5.58 28.96
CA ASP A 353 8.01 5.50 29.00
C ASP A 353 7.41 6.66 29.82
N SER A 354 8.17 7.28 30.72
CA SER A 354 7.67 8.33 31.62
C SER A 354 6.50 7.86 32.50
N SER A 355 6.29 6.54 32.58
CA SER A 355 5.18 5.93 33.32
C SER A 355 5.35 6.09 34.83
N SER A 356 6.60 6.15 35.30
CA SER A 356 7.01 6.42 36.68
C SER A 356 6.81 7.88 37.09
N ALA A 357 6.93 8.80 36.13
CA ALA A 357 6.71 10.23 36.37
C ALA A 357 5.23 10.61 36.35
N ASN A 358 4.42 9.90 35.57
CA ASN A 358 3.02 10.25 35.31
C ASN A 358 2.05 9.88 36.46
N VAL A 359 2.38 10.28 37.68
CA VAL A 359 1.60 10.00 38.91
C VAL A 359 0.29 10.82 38.92
N HIS A 360 0.30 12.02 38.35
CA HIS A 360 -0.82 12.98 38.46
C HIS A 360 -1.92 12.85 37.39
N HIS A 361 -1.70 12.08 36.31
CA HIS A 361 -2.74 11.77 35.32
C HIS A 361 -3.31 10.36 35.43
N LYS A 362 -2.87 9.58 36.41
CA LYS A 362 -3.35 8.22 36.70
C LYS A 362 -4.26 8.23 37.92
N ASP A 363 -5.29 7.39 37.94
CA ASP A 363 -6.16 7.25 39.11
C ASP A 363 -5.45 6.50 40.26
N VAL A 364 -6.12 6.36 41.41
CA VAL A 364 -5.55 5.68 42.59
C VAL A 364 -5.17 4.23 42.29
N VAL A 365 -5.99 3.53 41.49
CA VAL A 365 -5.80 2.11 41.15
C VAL A 365 -4.59 1.93 40.24
N ASP A 366 -4.46 2.77 39.22
CA ASP A 366 -3.34 2.77 38.28
C ASP A 366 -2.01 3.13 38.97
N ARG A 367 -2.04 4.07 39.93
CA ARG A 367 -0.87 4.38 40.75
C ARG A 367 -0.47 3.21 41.62
N PHE A 368 -1.43 2.59 42.30
CA PHE A 368 -1.18 1.43 43.15
C PHE A 368 -0.67 0.23 42.33
N ARG A 369 -1.18 0.03 41.12
CA ARG A 369 -0.67 -0.99 40.18
C ARG A 369 0.79 -0.74 39.83
N ASN A 370 1.17 0.49 39.45
CA ASN A 370 2.57 0.79 39.13
C ASN A 370 3.48 0.60 40.37
N TYR A 371 3.00 0.94 41.56
CA TYR A 371 3.75 0.73 42.80
C TYR A 371 4.01 -0.77 43.05
N ILE A 372 2.98 -1.62 42.94
CA ILE A 372 3.14 -3.09 43.07
C ILE A 372 4.07 -3.65 42.00
N GLU A 373 4.00 -3.13 40.78
CA GLU A 373 4.84 -3.56 39.65
C GLU A 373 6.27 -2.96 39.70
N GLY A 374 6.60 -2.12 40.69
CA GLY A 374 7.90 -1.46 40.80
C GLY A 374 8.17 -0.41 39.71
N LYS A 375 7.12 0.09 39.04
CA LYS A 375 7.17 1.05 37.93
C LYS A 375 6.96 2.50 38.36
N SER A 376 6.93 2.78 39.66
CA SER A 376 6.67 4.13 40.19
C SER A 376 7.93 4.97 40.36
N ASN A 377 9.13 4.40 40.23
CA ASN A 377 10.40 5.08 40.51
C ASN A 377 11.10 5.60 39.23
N ILE A 378 11.23 6.93 39.11
CA ILE A 378 11.87 7.59 37.95
C ILE A 378 13.35 7.20 37.83
N LYS A 379 14.05 7.09 38.96
CA LYS A 379 15.48 6.78 38.98
C LYS A 379 15.76 5.39 38.42
N GLU A 380 14.93 4.40 38.76
CA GLU A 380 15.04 3.04 38.21
C GLU A 380 14.70 3.00 36.71
N GLU A 381 13.69 3.75 36.25
CA GLU A 381 13.38 3.84 34.82
C GLU A 381 14.51 4.49 34.02
N LEU A 382 15.09 5.58 34.54
CA LEU A 382 16.27 6.23 33.94
C LEU A 382 17.46 5.28 33.89
N LYS A 383 17.70 4.53 34.96
CA LYS A 383 18.77 3.52 35.00
C LYS A 383 18.55 2.45 33.94
N ALA A 384 17.33 1.91 33.81
CA ALA A 384 17.00 0.92 32.79
C ALA A 384 17.24 1.46 31.37
N MET A 385 16.90 2.73 31.11
CA MET A 385 17.22 3.40 29.85
C MET A 385 18.73 3.48 29.60
N ILE A 386 19.52 3.91 30.58
CA ILE A 386 20.98 4.01 30.46
C ILE A 386 21.62 2.63 30.24
N ASP A 387 21.13 1.60 30.92
CA ASP A 387 21.63 0.22 30.77
C ASP A 387 21.36 -0.30 29.34
N GLU A 388 20.17 -0.07 28.79
CA GLU A 388 19.84 -0.45 27.42
C GLU A 388 20.67 0.34 26.39
N LEU A 389 20.80 1.66 26.57
CA LEU A 389 21.61 2.49 25.69
C LEU A 389 23.10 2.14 25.75
N THR A 390 23.59 1.62 26.87
CA THR A 390 24.95 1.08 26.98
C THR A 390 25.13 -0.17 26.11
N TRP A 391 24.11 -1.03 25.99
CA TRP A 391 24.18 -2.13 25.03
C TRP A 391 24.33 -1.61 23.60
N PHE A 392 23.54 -0.60 23.22
CA PHE A 392 23.62 0.01 21.89
C PHE A 392 24.97 0.69 21.64
N SER A 393 25.49 1.45 22.59
CA SER A 393 26.79 2.14 22.44
C SER A 393 27.95 1.17 22.20
N LEU A 394 27.88 -0.03 22.76
CA LEU A 394 28.90 -1.07 22.61
C LEU A 394 28.74 -1.94 21.35
N ASN A 395 27.55 -2.00 20.76
CA ASN A 395 27.23 -2.95 19.68
C ASN A 395 26.85 -2.30 18.34
N VAL A 396 26.62 -0.98 18.33
CA VAL A 396 26.19 -0.23 17.15
C VAL A 396 27.12 0.97 16.98
N LYS A 397 27.47 1.29 15.73
CA LYS A 397 28.41 2.38 15.44
C LYS A 397 27.84 3.72 15.95
N GLU A 398 26.61 4.05 15.55
CA GLU A 398 25.90 5.24 16.01
C GLU A 398 24.43 4.91 16.30
N THR A 399 23.94 5.39 17.44
CA THR A 399 22.53 5.23 17.84
C THR A 399 21.90 6.61 18.01
N TYR A 400 20.72 6.81 17.45
CA TYR A 400 19.97 8.05 17.54
C TYR A 400 18.70 7.81 18.34
N VAL A 401 18.53 8.53 19.44
CA VAL A 401 17.29 8.49 20.23
C VAL A 401 16.45 9.67 19.82
N ILE A 402 15.34 9.40 19.15
CA ILE A 402 14.46 10.43 18.61
C ILE A 402 13.55 10.93 19.72
N ARG A 403 13.48 12.26 19.90
CA ARG A 403 12.59 12.88 20.90
C ARG A 403 11.14 12.50 20.65
N SER A 404 10.51 11.99 21.69
CA SER A 404 9.18 11.40 21.60
C SER A 404 8.13 12.12 22.45
N ASN A 405 6.86 11.71 22.34
CA ASN A 405 5.81 12.24 23.21
C ASN A 405 5.99 11.84 24.68
N HIS A 406 6.70 10.74 24.96
CA HIS A 406 6.99 10.30 26.31
C HIS A 406 8.09 11.17 26.94
N ASP A 407 9.09 11.59 26.17
CA ASP A 407 10.10 12.56 26.62
C ASP A 407 9.44 13.92 26.94
N ASP A 408 8.56 14.40 26.06
CA ASP A 408 7.80 15.64 26.28
C ASP A 408 6.88 15.53 27.51
N MET A 409 6.35 14.34 27.79
CA MET A 409 5.54 14.08 28.98
C MET A 409 6.38 14.19 30.26
N LEU A 410 7.64 13.73 30.28
CA LEU A 410 8.53 13.92 31.43
C LEU A 410 8.78 15.40 31.66
N ASP A 411 9.23 16.13 30.62
CA ASP A 411 9.51 17.56 30.70
C ASP A 411 8.31 18.35 31.25
N ARG A 412 7.11 18.04 30.75
CA ARG A 412 5.86 18.68 31.20
C ARG A 412 5.48 18.31 32.62
N THR A 413 5.64 17.04 33.00
CA THR A 413 5.30 16.56 34.34
C THR A 413 6.14 17.31 35.36
N ILE A 414 7.47 17.33 35.19
CA ILE A 414 8.38 18.01 36.14
C ILE A 414 8.06 19.51 36.28
N ARG A 415 7.66 20.19 35.20
CA ARG A 415 7.25 21.61 35.24
C ARG A 415 5.96 21.87 36.03
N LYS A 416 5.07 20.87 36.11
CA LYS A 416 3.75 20.98 36.75
C LYS A 416 3.68 20.31 38.11
N THR A 417 4.70 19.54 38.49
CA THR A 417 4.76 18.85 39.77
C THR A 417 4.67 19.85 40.92
N ASP A 418 3.81 19.54 41.88
CA ASP A 418 3.79 20.22 43.18
C ASP A 418 4.82 19.56 44.12
N PHE A 419 5.97 20.23 44.25
CA PHE A 419 7.09 19.80 45.09
C PHE A 419 6.82 19.94 46.60
N SER A 420 5.69 20.53 47.01
CA SER A 420 5.29 20.58 48.42
C SER A 420 4.81 19.22 48.96
N SER A 421 4.45 18.30 48.06
CA SER A 421 4.07 16.93 48.41
C SER A 421 5.29 16.00 48.44
N VAL A 422 5.48 15.28 49.55
CA VAL A 422 6.59 14.32 49.67
C VAL A 422 6.23 13.04 48.91
N SER A 423 6.96 12.76 47.83
CA SER A 423 6.89 11.51 47.08
C SER A 423 8.25 10.81 47.06
N GLU A 424 8.25 9.50 46.80
CA GLU A 424 9.50 8.73 46.61
C GLU A 424 10.40 9.27 45.48
N ASN A 425 9.82 10.06 44.56
CA ASN A 425 10.51 10.68 43.43
C ASN A 425 10.95 12.14 43.71
N ALA A 426 10.67 12.71 44.89
CA ALA A 426 10.85 14.15 45.12
C ALA A 426 12.28 14.65 44.82
N LEU A 427 13.30 13.89 45.27
CA LEU A 427 14.70 14.26 45.05
C LEU A 427 15.08 14.23 43.56
N ILE A 428 14.78 13.13 42.86
CA ILE A 428 15.10 12.99 41.43
C ILE A 428 14.31 14.01 40.59
N MET A 429 13.06 14.31 40.95
CA MET A 429 12.28 15.35 40.29
C MET A 429 12.92 16.74 40.48
N ALA A 430 13.47 17.04 41.67
CA ALA A 430 14.17 18.30 41.90
C ALA A 430 15.48 18.40 41.08
N GLU A 431 16.24 17.31 40.95
CA GLU A 431 17.43 17.24 40.09
C GLU A 431 17.09 17.46 38.60
N LEU A 432 15.99 16.85 38.14
CA LEU A 432 15.46 17.05 36.79
C LEU A 432 14.96 18.49 36.59
N LEU A 433 14.27 19.07 37.58
CA LEU A 433 13.83 20.47 37.54
C LEU A 433 15.03 21.42 37.41
N HIS A 434 16.07 21.22 38.22
CA HIS A 434 17.30 21.99 38.11
C HIS A 434 17.94 21.85 36.71
N THR A 435 17.92 20.66 36.12
CA THR A 435 18.40 20.44 34.75
C THR A 435 17.56 21.19 33.71
N LEU A 436 16.22 21.17 33.85
CA LEU A 436 15.32 21.93 32.98
C LEU A 436 15.54 23.44 33.06
N LEU A 437 15.72 23.96 34.29
CA LEU A 437 15.94 25.38 34.55
C LEU A 437 17.28 25.83 33.96
N LYS A 438 18.38 25.11 34.22
CA LYS A 438 19.67 25.37 33.59
C LYS A 438 19.61 25.28 32.06
N GLY A 439 18.82 24.33 31.55
CA GLY A 439 18.59 24.21 30.11
C GLY A 439 17.93 25.43 29.48
N GLN A 440 17.29 26.33 30.24
CA GLN A 440 16.76 27.59 29.68
C GLN A 440 17.85 28.61 29.36
N GLU A 441 19.07 28.42 29.87
CA GLU A 441 20.24 29.26 29.54
C GLU A 441 21.00 28.76 28.29
N ASP A 442 20.64 27.58 27.77
CA ASP A 442 21.28 26.94 26.63
C ASP A 442 20.31 26.82 25.45
N GLU A 443 20.56 27.56 24.37
CA GLU A 443 19.75 27.53 23.14
C GLU A 443 19.72 26.14 22.47
N ASN A 444 20.71 25.28 22.77
CA ASN A 444 20.77 23.91 22.26
C ASN A 444 20.12 22.88 23.18
N PHE A 445 19.41 23.32 24.24
CA PHE A 445 18.75 22.39 25.16
C PHE A 445 17.59 21.66 24.49
N LYS A 446 17.78 20.35 24.29
CA LYS A 446 16.85 19.47 23.59
C LYS A 446 15.87 18.73 24.50
N GLY A 447 15.72 19.12 25.76
CA GLY A 447 14.87 18.45 26.76
C GLY A 447 15.65 17.51 27.68
N LEU A 448 14.97 16.94 28.70
CA LEU A 448 15.63 16.14 29.74
C LEU A 448 16.31 14.89 29.19
N ILE A 449 15.57 14.04 28.49
CA ILE A 449 16.08 12.76 27.98
C ILE A 449 17.25 12.97 27.00
N PRO A 450 17.15 13.84 25.97
CA PRO A 450 18.29 14.13 25.12
C PRO A 450 19.50 14.71 25.87
N SER A 451 19.29 15.58 26.86
CA SER A 451 20.39 16.14 27.66
C SER A 451 21.12 15.07 28.48
N ILE A 452 20.37 14.13 29.09
CA ILE A 452 20.94 13.01 29.85
C ILE A 452 21.78 12.12 28.93
N ILE A 453 21.27 11.78 27.75
CA ILE A 453 21.93 10.93 26.77
C ILE A 453 23.23 11.59 26.27
N ASN A 454 23.15 12.83 25.80
CA ASN A 454 24.26 13.54 25.17
C ASN A 454 25.40 13.87 26.14
N LYS A 455 25.14 13.92 27.46
CA LYS A 455 26.19 14.05 28.48
C LYS A 455 26.88 12.72 28.80
N ARG A 456 26.24 11.59 28.53
CA ARG A 456 26.68 10.26 28.98
C ARG A 456 27.41 9.45 27.92
N PHE A 457 27.03 9.63 26.65
CA PHE A 457 27.49 8.83 25.53
C PHE A 457 28.04 9.70 24.40
N GLU A 458 29.10 9.23 23.75
CA GLU A 458 29.68 9.90 22.57
C GLU A 458 28.99 9.46 21.27
N ASN A 459 28.61 8.18 21.16
CA ASN A 459 28.02 7.58 19.97
C ASN A 459 26.52 7.25 20.09
N VAL A 460 25.88 7.68 21.18
CA VAL A 460 24.42 7.66 21.34
C VAL A 460 23.95 9.11 21.41
N ILE A 461 23.16 9.52 20.44
CA ILE A 461 22.80 10.91 20.19
C ILE A 461 21.30 11.09 20.46
N GLY A 462 20.99 11.85 21.52
CA GLY A 462 19.65 12.32 21.82
C GLY A 462 19.30 13.51 20.93
N LEU A 463 18.27 13.34 20.11
CA LEU A 463 17.78 14.36 19.19
C LEU A 463 16.70 15.22 19.85
N GLY A 464 16.54 16.45 19.40
CA GLY A 464 15.41 17.34 19.70
C GLY A 464 14.27 17.17 18.70
N ILE A 465 13.14 17.83 18.96
CA ILE A 465 11.92 17.68 18.15
C ILE A 465 12.06 18.24 16.72
N ASN A 466 12.93 19.23 16.54
CA ASN A 466 13.20 19.90 15.27
C ASN A 466 14.52 19.45 14.63
N ASP A 467 15.23 18.50 15.24
CA ASP A 467 16.47 17.97 14.67
C ASP A 467 16.15 17.12 13.43
N ILE A 468 17.02 17.19 12.43
CA ILE A 468 16.88 16.43 11.19
C ILE A 468 17.71 15.16 11.30
N LEU A 469 17.04 14.01 11.24
CA LEU A 469 17.67 12.71 10.98
C LEU A 469 17.26 12.24 9.59
N GLU A 470 18.25 12.11 8.69
CA GLU A 470 18.00 11.84 7.28
C GLU A 470 19.01 10.84 6.71
N TYR A 471 18.51 9.95 5.85
CA TYR A 471 19.35 9.07 5.05
C TYR A 471 18.75 8.83 3.65
N LYS A 472 19.47 9.22 2.60
CA LYS A 472 19.09 9.01 1.18
C LYS A 472 17.68 9.51 0.84
N GLY A 473 17.35 10.70 1.30
CA GLY A 473 16.06 11.38 1.14
C GLY A 473 14.94 10.84 2.02
N VAL A 474 15.26 9.98 3.01
CA VAL A 474 14.31 9.46 4.00
C VAL A 474 14.51 10.20 5.32
N TYR A 475 13.49 10.94 5.73
CA TYR A 475 13.47 11.68 7.00
C TYR A 475 12.84 10.83 8.10
N MET A 476 13.54 10.69 9.21
CA MET A 476 13.19 9.85 10.36
C MET A 476 12.76 10.73 11.53
N GLN A 477 11.60 10.44 12.13
CA GLN A 477 11.06 11.19 13.28
C GLN A 477 10.08 10.34 14.07
N HIS A 478 9.72 10.73 15.30
CA HIS A 478 8.77 9.98 16.11
C HIS A 478 7.36 10.04 15.52
N GLY A 479 6.92 11.24 15.11
CA GLY A 479 5.65 11.42 14.39
C GLY A 479 4.46 11.84 15.27
N HIS A 480 4.67 12.19 16.54
CA HIS A 480 3.62 12.74 17.41
C HIS A 480 3.28 14.19 17.07
N VAL A 481 4.26 14.97 16.61
CA VAL A 481 4.11 16.37 16.20
C VAL A 481 4.15 16.51 14.68
N GLY A 482 3.01 16.87 14.11
CA GLY A 482 2.83 17.23 12.72
C GLY A 482 3.18 18.70 12.43
N ALA A 483 2.85 19.13 11.21
CA ALA A 483 3.13 20.49 10.75
C ALA A 483 2.53 21.54 11.70
N ASN A 484 3.31 22.59 11.99
CA ASN A 484 2.92 23.72 12.86
C ASN A 484 2.44 23.29 14.26
N GLY A 485 2.97 22.19 14.81
CA GLY A 485 2.59 21.71 16.14
C GLY A 485 1.28 20.93 16.20
N SER A 486 0.65 20.64 15.05
CA SER A 486 -0.56 19.81 14.99
C SER A 486 -0.27 18.35 15.40
N LYS A 487 -1.31 17.57 15.67
CA LYS A 487 -1.13 16.13 15.93
C LYS A 487 -0.68 15.41 14.65
N GLY A 488 0.41 14.67 14.72
CA GLY A 488 0.94 13.89 13.61
C GLY A 488 0.06 12.70 13.22
N SER A 489 0.10 12.30 11.95
CA SER A 489 -0.56 11.10 11.44
C SER A 489 0.10 10.62 10.16
N ILE A 490 0.08 9.30 9.89
CA ILE A 490 0.55 8.75 8.60
C ILE A 490 -0.07 9.47 7.39
N THR A 491 -1.33 9.90 7.50
CA THR A 491 -2.01 10.62 6.41
C THR A 491 -1.43 12.01 6.18
N SER A 492 -1.10 12.77 7.23
CA SER A 492 -0.44 14.08 7.06
C SER A 492 0.97 13.93 6.50
N TYR A 493 1.75 12.97 7.00
CA TYR A 493 3.11 12.73 6.50
C TYR A 493 3.14 12.17 5.08
N SER A 494 2.10 11.44 4.65
CA SER A 494 2.00 10.93 3.28
C SER A 494 1.87 12.01 2.19
N LYS A 495 1.53 13.25 2.58
CA LYS A 495 1.36 14.40 1.69
C LYS A 495 2.61 15.27 1.57
N LEU A 496 3.67 14.94 2.31
CA LEU A 496 4.93 15.68 2.27
C LEU A 496 5.68 15.40 0.95
N PRO A 497 6.47 16.38 0.46
CA PRO A 497 7.22 16.22 -0.79
C PRO A 497 8.42 15.27 -0.66
N PHE A 498 8.78 14.88 0.57
CA PHE A 498 9.87 13.96 0.88
C PHE A 498 9.37 12.69 1.57
N LYS A 499 10.22 11.66 1.57
CA LYS A 499 9.91 10.36 2.16
C LYS A 499 10.10 10.42 3.67
N THR A 500 9.18 9.83 4.42
CA THR A 500 9.23 9.82 5.89
C THR A 500 9.15 8.41 6.48
N LEU A 501 9.82 8.21 7.60
CA LEU A 501 9.70 7.03 8.44
C LEU A 501 9.36 7.49 9.86
N ILE A 502 8.19 7.07 10.34
CA ILE A 502 7.60 7.56 11.59
C ILE A 502 7.23 6.41 12.53
N ALA A 503 7.01 6.71 13.81
CA ALA A 503 6.58 5.78 14.84
C ALA A 503 5.27 6.26 15.52
N HIS A 504 5.21 6.33 16.85
CA HIS A 504 4.18 6.95 17.69
C HIS A 504 2.83 6.24 17.77
N SER A 505 2.22 5.81 16.65
CA SER A 505 0.86 5.23 16.70
C SER A 505 0.85 3.70 16.76
N HIS A 506 2.03 3.08 16.88
CA HIS A 506 2.21 1.64 17.09
C HIS A 506 1.60 0.72 16.00
N THR A 507 1.10 1.31 14.92
CA THR A 507 0.26 0.66 13.90
C THR A 507 1.00 0.64 12.57
N PRO A 508 1.59 -0.50 12.16
CA PRO A 508 2.39 -0.55 10.94
C PRO A 508 1.59 -0.14 9.72
N SER A 509 2.13 0.80 8.93
CA SER A 509 1.44 1.36 7.77
C SER A 509 2.42 1.83 6.71
N ILE A 510 2.03 1.70 5.44
CA ILE A 510 2.70 2.32 4.29
C ILE A 510 1.64 3.12 3.57
N LYS A 511 1.82 4.45 3.45
CA LYS A 511 0.91 5.32 2.71
C LYS A 511 1.71 6.35 1.92
N GLY A 512 1.76 6.15 0.60
CA GLY A 512 2.52 7.03 -0.29
C GLY A 512 4.00 7.09 0.09
N GLY A 513 4.52 8.29 0.28
CA GLY A 513 5.91 8.49 0.68
C GLY A 513 6.21 8.18 2.14
N SER A 514 5.21 7.89 2.98
CA SER A 514 5.36 7.74 4.44
C SER A 514 5.20 6.29 4.89
N TYR A 515 6.10 5.85 5.77
CA TYR A 515 6.15 4.52 6.36
C TYR A 515 6.06 4.68 7.88
N GLN A 516 5.30 3.84 8.54
CA GLN A 516 5.12 3.86 9.99
C GLN A 516 5.41 2.50 10.59
N VAL A 517 6.26 2.49 11.60
CA VAL A 517 6.60 1.29 12.37
C VAL A 517 5.55 0.99 13.45
N GLY A 518 5.78 -0.06 14.22
CA GLY A 518 4.90 -0.49 15.29
C GLY A 518 5.64 -0.49 16.63
N LEU A 519 5.43 -1.54 17.41
CA LEU A 519 6.07 -1.72 18.72
C LEU A 519 7.35 -2.54 18.61
N ALA A 520 8.28 -2.27 19.52
CA ALA A 520 9.43 -3.11 19.83
C ALA A 520 9.42 -3.61 21.31
N CYS A 521 8.26 -3.54 21.96
CA CYS A 521 8.00 -3.94 23.35
C CYS A 521 6.81 -4.90 23.44
N LYS A 522 6.18 -5.06 24.60
CA LYS A 522 4.91 -5.80 24.76
C LYS A 522 3.77 -5.08 24.02
N MET A 523 2.74 -5.82 23.61
CA MET A 523 1.53 -5.25 23.00
C MET A 523 0.54 -4.68 24.02
N GLU A 524 0.53 -5.20 25.25
CA GLU A 524 -0.43 -4.83 26.30
C GLU A 524 0.24 -3.82 27.24
N HIS A 525 -0.23 -2.58 27.22
CA HIS A 525 0.26 -1.48 28.06
C HIS A 525 -0.70 -1.13 29.19
N GLY A 526 -1.82 -1.85 29.32
CA GLY A 526 -2.82 -1.71 30.39
C GLY A 526 -3.90 -0.66 30.12
N TYR A 527 -3.66 0.29 29.22
CA TYR A 527 -4.64 1.31 28.80
C TYR A 527 -5.23 1.06 27.41
N ASN A 528 -4.68 0.09 26.67
CA ASN A 528 -5.12 -0.24 25.31
C ASN A 528 -6.29 -1.23 25.36
N GLU A 529 -7.50 -0.70 25.54
CA GLU A 529 -8.75 -1.46 25.62
C GLU A 529 -9.39 -1.70 24.25
N GLY A 530 -10.04 -2.86 24.09
CA GLY A 530 -10.83 -3.19 22.89
C GLY A 530 -9.99 -3.70 21.71
N LEU A 531 -10.43 -3.36 20.49
CA LEU A 531 -9.77 -3.78 19.25
C LEU A 531 -8.48 -2.97 19.03
N THR A 532 -7.42 -3.62 18.57
CA THR A 532 -6.13 -2.97 18.32
C THR A 532 -5.55 -3.30 16.95
N SER A 533 -5.00 -2.29 16.29
CA SER A 533 -4.22 -2.43 15.05
C SER A 533 -2.70 -2.47 15.33
N TRP A 534 -2.31 -2.47 16.61
CA TRP A 534 -0.91 -2.47 17.01
C TRP A 534 -0.24 -3.78 16.63
N ALA A 535 1.00 -3.68 16.18
CA ALA A 535 1.80 -4.83 15.81
C ALA A 535 3.28 -4.59 16.08
N PHE A 536 4.02 -5.68 16.28
CA PHE A 536 5.47 -5.60 16.33
C PHE A 536 6.01 -5.30 14.94
N CYS A 537 6.71 -4.19 14.81
CA CYS A 537 7.26 -3.78 13.53
C CYS A 537 8.38 -2.77 13.71
N SER A 538 9.44 -2.99 12.95
CA SER A 538 10.55 -2.06 12.75
C SER A 538 10.80 -1.91 11.25
N ALA A 539 11.72 -1.02 10.86
CA ALA A 539 12.01 -0.77 9.46
C ALA A 539 13.50 -0.82 9.16
N LEU A 540 13.86 -1.48 8.06
CA LEU A 540 15.19 -1.44 7.48
C LEU A 540 15.27 -0.34 6.41
N ILE A 541 16.42 0.32 6.30
CA ILE A 541 16.73 1.20 5.16
C ILE A 541 17.96 0.67 4.44
N SER A 542 17.80 0.29 3.17
CA SER A 542 18.89 -0.23 2.34
C SER A 542 19.87 0.87 1.94
N ALA A 543 21.05 0.51 1.40
CA ALA A 543 22.03 1.45 0.89
C ALA A 543 21.51 2.41 -0.20
N GLN A 544 20.46 1.99 -0.92
CA GLN A 544 19.77 2.79 -1.93
C GLN A 544 18.69 3.73 -1.35
N GLY A 545 18.43 3.68 -0.04
CA GLY A 545 17.37 4.47 0.59
C GLY A 545 15.97 3.86 0.44
N LYS A 546 15.86 2.57 0.10
CA LYS A 546 14.58 1.85 0.10
C LYS A 546 14.26 1.43 1.53
N ARG A 547 13.01 1.61 1.92
CA ARG A 547 12.50 1.22 3.23
C ARG A 547 11.77 -0.10 3.13
N GLN A 548 11.97 -0.97 4.11
CA GLN A 548 11.24 -2.21 4.24
C GLN A 548 10.74 -2.37 5.68
N LEU A 549 9.42 -2.51 5.85
CA LEU A 549 8.85 -2.84 7.15
C LEU A 549 9.07 -4.34 7.46
N ILE A 550 9.54 -4.61 8.67
CA ILE A 550 9.75 -5.94 9.22
C ILE A 550 8.61 -6.21 10.19
N LEU A 551 7.57 -6.88 9.69
CA LEU A 551 6.43 -7.30 10.50
C LEU A 551 6.80 -8.59 11.23
N PHE A 552 6.75 -8.59 12.56
CA PHE A 552 6.93 -9.81 13.33
C PHE A 552 5.56 -10.45 13.58
N ASN A 553 5.52 -11.78 13.52
CA ASN A 553 4.33 -12.52 13.92
C ASN A 553 4.09 -12.31 15.42
N LYS A 554 2.84 -12.04 15.77
CA LYS A 554 2.41 -11.71 17.13
C LYS A 554 2.79 -12.75 18.18
N HIS A 555 2.75 -14.03 17.80
CA HIS A 555 2.95 -15.15 18.72
C HIS A 555 4.37 -15.69 18.64
N SER A 556 4.89 -15.97 17.43
CA SER A 556 6.26 -16.50 17.31
C SER A 556 7.35 -15.46 17.47
N LYS A 557 6.99 -14.16 17.40
CA LYS A 557 7.91 -13.00 17.49
C LYS A 557 9.04 -13.00 16.45
N LYS A 558 9.02 -13.90 15.49
CA LYS A 558 9.91 -13.93 14.31
C LYS A 558 9.28 -13.15 13.17
N PHE A 559 10.06 -12.85 12.13
CA PHE A 559 9.58 -12.14 10.94
C PHE A 559 9.73 -12.93 9.63
N THR A 560 10.52 -14.01 9.60
CA THR A 560 10.71 -14.85 8.40
C THR A 560 11.33 -16.19 8.76
N THR A 561 11.23 -17.14 7.83
CA THR A 561 11.93 -18.43 7.84
C THR A 561 13.27 -18.41 7.10
N LEU A 562 13.60 -17.32 6.37
CA LEU A 562 14.79 -17.26 5.51
C LEU A 562 16.13 -17.33 6.27
N PHE A 563 16.13 -17.06 7.56
CA PHE A 563 17.33 -16.83 8.37
C PHE A 563 17.43 -17.73 9.60
N ASN A 564 16.62 -18.80 9.64
CA ASN A 564 16.58 -19.75 10.73
C ASN A 564 17.65 -20.84 10.61
#